data_AF-A0A0H3DCE8-F1
#
_entry.id   AF-A0A0H3DCE8-F1
#
_cell.length_a   1.000
_cell.length_b   1.000
_cell.length_c   1.000
_cell.angle_alpha   90.00
_cell.angle_beta   90.00
_cell.angle_gamma   90.00
#
_symmetry.space_group_name_H-M   'P 1'
#
loop_
_entity.id
_entity.type
_entity.pdbx_description
1 polymer ?
#
loop_
_entity_poly.entity_id
_entity_poly.type
_entity_poly.pdbx_seq_one_letter_code
_entity_poly.pdbx_strand_id
1 'polypeptide(L)'
;MVARPPAEVFERLWQKLRSGYQMKMEVDRERGFVAVQGGWWYRGEYRVTADPAGARVEHRVVNAASRARWGVPLANRFFIGFRGAVAAGFAGLLDELGTPE
;
A
#
# COMPACT_ATOMS: atom_id res chain seq x y z
N MET A 1 12.10 4.74 -3.03
CA MET A 1 11.95 5.40 -4.35
C MET A 1 12.12 4.35 -5.41
N VAL A 2 11.48 4.51 -6.56
CA VAL A 2 11.58 3.59 -7.70
C VAL A 2 12.09 4.37 -8.90
N ALA A 3 13.18 3.93 -9.51
CA ALA A 3 13.84 4.62 -10.63
C ALA A 3 13.10 4.40 -11.97
N ARG A 4 11.81 4.73 -12.01
CA ARG A 4 10.90 4.58 -13.15
C ARG A 4 9.91 5.75 -13.21
N PRO A 5 9.29 6.01 -14.37
CA PRO A 5 8.24 7.02 -14.49
C PRO A 5 7.06 6.73 -13.52
N PRO A 6 6.48 7.76 -12.88
CA PRO A 6 5.42 7.58 -11.87
C PRO A 6 4.16 6.91 -12.43
N ALA A 7 3.79 7.16 -13.68
CA ALA A 7 2.66 6.50 -14.34
C ALA A 7 2.88 5.00 -14.49
N GLU A 8 4.10 4.60 -14.85
CA GLU A 8 4.47 3.19 -14.99
C GLU A 8 4.48 2.48 -13.63
N VAL A 9 5.08 3.12 -12.62
CA VAL A 9 5.09 2.60 -11.24
C VAL A 9 3.68 2.46 -10.70
N PHE A 10 2.80 3.43 -10.97
CA PHE A 10 1.40 3.35 -10.56
C PHE A 10 0.66 2.18 -11.22
N GLU A 11 0.84 1.97 -12.52
CA GLU A 11 0.19 0.84 -13.20
C GLU A 11 0.71 -0.50 -12.67
N ARG A 12 2.03 -0.65 -12.48
CA ARG A 12 2.60 -1.87 -11.88
C ARG A 12 2.08 -2.12 -10.46
N LEU A 13 2.03 -1.08 -9.64
CA LEU A 13 1.44 -1.14 -8.30
C LEU A 13 -0.02 -1.59 -8.37
N TRP A 14 -0.80 -0.99 -9.27
CA TRP A 14 -2.20 -1.34 -9.46
C TRP A 14 -2.39 -2.81 -9.87
N GLN A 15 -1.60 -3.29 -10.84
CA GLN A 15 -1.60 -4.68 -11.30
C GLN A 15 -1.24 -5.67 -10.17
N LYS A 16 -0.28 -5.32 -9.32
CA LYS A 16 0.10 -6.15 -8.17
C LYS A 16 -1.02 -6.20 -7.12
N LEU A 17 -1.62 -5.06 -6.79
CA LEU A 17 -2.68 -5.00 -5.77
C LEU A 17 -3.95 -5.74 -6.22
N ARG A 18 -4.32 -5.64 -7.51
CA ARG A 18 -5.52 -6.31 -8.04
C ARG A 18 -5.37 -7.82 -8.22
N SER A 19 -4.14 -8.33 -8.36
CA SER A 19 -3.86 -9.76 -8.48
C SER A 19 -3.76 -10.48 -7.13
N GLY A 20 -3.75 -9.73 -6.02
CA GLY A 20 -3.76 -10.25 -4.66
C GLY A 20 -5.14 -10.74 -4.20
N TYR A 21 -5.29 -10.91 -2.88
CA TYR A 21 -6.55 -11.29 -2.25
C TYR A 21 -7.67 -10.29 -2.57
N GLN A 22 -8.91 -10.78 -2.67
CA GLN A 22 -10.08 -9.91 -2.85
C GLN A 22 -10.22 -8.93 -1.67
N MET A 23 -9.88 -7.68 -1.93
CA MET A 23 -10.00 -6.56 -1.01
C MET A 23 -10.88 -5.50 -1.65
N LYS A 24 -11.54 -4.67 -0.84
CA LYS A 24 -12.24 -3.50 -1.36
C LYS A 24 -11.17 -2.51 -1.82
N MET A 25 -11.27 -2.04 -3.06
CA MET A 25 -10.28 -1.14 -3.66
C MET A 25 -10.93 0.19 -4.03
N GLU A 26 -10.15 1.25 -3.86
CA GLU A 26 -10.48 2.62 -4.25
C GLU A 26 -9.30 3.16 -5.04
N VAL A 27 -9.55 3.66 -6.24
CA VAL A 27 -8.50 4.07 -7.18
C VAL A 27 -8.81 5.47 -7.68
N ASP A 28 -7.81 6.34 -7.61
CA ASP A 28 -7.79 7.66 -8.23
C ASP A 28 -6.51 7.76 -9.06
N ARG A 29 -6.65 7.52 -10.37
CA ARG A 29 -5.52 7.50 -11.30
C ARG A 29 -4.93 8.88 -11.54
N GLU A 30 -5.75 9.93 -11.49
CA GLU A 30 -5.30 11.31 -11.70
C GLU A 30 -4.35 11.74 -10.59
N ARG A 31 -4.60 11.29 -9.34
CA ARG A 31 -3.77 11.59 -8.18
C ARG A 31 -2.71 10.55 -7.87
N GLY A 32 -2.58 9.50 -8.69
CA GLY A 32 -1.67 8.39 -8.44
C GLY A 32 -1.97 7.67 -7.11
N PHE A 33 -3.25 7.56 -6.74
CA PHE A 33 -3.68 7.03 -5.46
C PHE A 33 -4.44 5.72 -5.60
N VAL A 34 -4.12 4.76 -4.74
CA VAL A 34 -4.87 3.51 -4.59
C VAL A 34 -4.94 3.13 -3.13
N ALA A 35 -6.15 2.83 -2.66
CA ALA A 35 -6.36 2.29 -1.32
C ALA A 35 -6.96 0.90 -1.40
N VAL A 36 -6.45 0.01 -0.56
CA VAL A 36 -6.96 -1.34 -0.35
C VAL A 36 -7.49 -1.44 1.07
N GLN A 37 -8.71 -1.95 1.24
CA GLN A 37 -9.31 -2.21 2.54
C GLN A 37 -9.49 -3.71 2.74
N GLY A 38 -8.84 -4.22 3.78
CA GLY A 38 -8.88 -5.60 4.22
C GLY A 38 -9.64 -5.72 5.55
N GLY A 39 -10.63 -6.61 5.59
CA GLY A 39 -11.42 -6.85 6.80
C GLY A 39 -12.11 -5.58 7.33
N TRP A 40 -12.34 -5.55 8.65
CA TRP A 40 -13.16 -4.51 9.28
C TRP A 40 -12.38 -3.24 9.66
N TRP A 41 -11.04 -3.27 9.65
CA TRP A 41 -10.22 -2.17 10.17
C TRP A 41 -9.04 -1.78 9.29
N TYR A 42 -8.46 -2.71 8.54
CA TYR A 42 -7.21 -2.44 7.84
C TYR A 42 -7.49 -1.70 6.54
N ARG A 43 -6.85 -0.55 6.35
CA ARG A 43 -6.78 0.13 5.08
C ARG A 43 -5.35 0.55 4.80
N GLY A 44 -4.79 0.03 3.70
CA GLY A 44 -3.49 0.42 3.16
C GLY A 44 -3.70 1.42 2.03
N GLU A 45 -3.17 2.62 2.18
CA GLU A 45 -3.24 3.69 1.20
C GLU A 45 -1.88 3.85 0.54
N TYR A 46 -1.85 3.80 -0.78
CA TYR A 46 -0.67 4.01 -1.57
C TYR A 46 -0.81 5.28 -2.39
N ARG A 47 0.26 6.07 -2.42
CA ARG A 47 0.36 7.26 -3.25
C ARG A 47 1.65 7.22 -4.04
N VAL A 48 1.55 7.41 -5.35
CA VAL A 48 2.67 7.51 -6.26
C VAL A 48 2.77 8.96 -6.71
N THR A 49 3.93 9.55 -6.48
CA THR A 49 4.24 10.96 -6.79
C THR A 49 5.50 11.03 -7.63
N ALA A 50 5.59 12.05 -8.48
CA ALA A 50 6.79 12.30 -9.25
C ALA A 50 7.94 12.73 -8.32
N ASP A 51 9.13 12.21 -8.58
CA ASP A 51 10.36 12.54 -7.86
C ASP A 51 11.49 12.73 -8.88
N PRO A 52 12.48 13.62 -8.67
CA PRO A 52 13.60 13.78 -9.60
C PRO A 52 14.36 12.49 -9.91
N ALA A 53 14.35 11.50 -9.00
CA ALA A 53 14.96 10.19 -9.20
C ALA A 53 14.01 9.14 -9.83
N GLY A 54 12.78 9.50 -10.20
CA GLY A 54 11.76 8.62 -10.78
C GLY A 54 10.40 8.80 -10.10
N ALA A 55 10.03 7.84 -9.25
CA ALA A 55 8.77 7.85 -8.52
C ALA A 55 8.96 7.64 -7.02
N ARG A 56 8.27 8.46 -6.23
CA ARG A 56 8.11 8.27 -4.79
C ARG A 56 6.80 7.57 -4.52
N VAL A 57 6.89 6.37 -3.96
CA VAL A 57 5.75 5.59 -3.49
C VAL A 57 5.68 5.72 -1.97
N GLU A 58 4.52 6.11 -1.46
CA GLU A 58 4.23 6.20 -0.04
C GLU A 58 3.16 5.18 0.32
N HIS A 59 3.35 4.45 1.42
CA HIS A 59 2.36 3.52 1.96
C HIS A 59 1.96 3.95 3.38
N ARG A 60 0.67 4.19 3.58
CA ARG A 60 0.09 4.57 4.85
C ARG A 60 -0.94 3.54 5.28
N VAL A 61 -0.78 3.00 6.48
CA VAL A 61 -1.81 2.15 7.09
C VAL A 61 -2.70 3.03 7.98
N VAL A 62 -4.00 2.95 7.77
CA VAL A 62 -5.01 3.66 8.58
C VAL A 62 -6.02 2.67 9.14
N ASN A 63 -6.55 2.99 10.33
CA ASN A 63 -7.64 2.24 10.93
C ASN A 63 -8.97 2.74 10.38
N ALA A 64 -9.55 1.99 9.44
CA ALA A 64 -10.83 2.26 8.80
C ALA A 64 -12.04 1.68 9.56
N ALA A 65 -11.85 1.15 10.77
CA ALA A 65 -12.96 0.56 11.52
C ALA A 65 -14.00 1.62 11.89
N SER A 66 -15.24 1.42 11.46
CA SER A 66 -16.39 2.24 11.86
C SER A 66 -17.01 1.78 13.18
N ARG A 67 -16.82 0.51 13.55
CA ARG A 67 -17.29 -0.12 14.80
C ARG A 67 -16.17 -0.98 15.40
N ALA A 68 -16.24 -1.22 16.72
CA ALA A 68 -15.30 -2.07 17.46
C ALA A 68 -13.81 -1.70 17.24
N ARG A 69 -13.49 -0.40 17.15
CA ARG A 69 -12.10 0.11 17.03
C ARG A 69 -11.18 -0.41 18.14
N TRP A 70 -11.72 -0.63 19.33
CA TRP A 70 -11.00 -1.20 20.47
C TRP A 70 -10.50 -2.62 20.23
N GLY A 71 -11.15 -3.39 19.34
CA GLY A 71 -10.75 -4.76 19.02
C GLY A 71 -9.58 -4.85 18.05
N VAL A 72 -9.22 -3.75 17.38
CA VAL A 72 -8.12 -3.68 16.41
C VAL A 72 -6.76 -4.04 17.03
N PRO A 73 -6.32 -3.42 18.15
CA PRO A 73 -5.08 -3.82 18.79
C PRO A 73 -5.08 -5.30 19.17
N LEU A 74 -6.19 -5.85 19.69
CA LEU A 74 -6.26 -7.27 20.05
C LEU A 74 -6.09 -8.19 18.84
N ALA A 75 -6.81 -7.91 17.75
CA ALA A 75 -6.73 -8.67 16.52
C ALA A 75 -5.33 -8.62 15.88
N ASN A 76 -4.61 -7.51 16.07
CA ASN A 76 -3.28 -7.30 15.51
C ASN A 76 -2.14 -7.58 16.50
N ARG A 77 -2.37 -8.39 17.54
CA ARG A 77 -1.36 -8.73 18.56
C ARG A 77 -0.70 -7.48 19.17
N PHE A 78 -1.53 -6.49 19.48
CA PHE A 78 -1.14 -5.15 19.96
C PHE A 78 -0.11 -4.43 19.08
N PHE A 79 -0.13 -4.70 17.77
CA PHE A 79 0.81 -4.17 16.79
C PHE A 79 2.28 -4.57 17.03
N ILE A 80 2.54 -5.58 17.87
CA ILE A 80 3.90 -6.07 18.13
C ILE A 80 4.47 -6.62 16.81
N GLY A 81 5.61 -6.08 16.39
CA GLY A 81 6.26 -6.43 15.12
C GLY A 81 5.57 -5.90 13.86
N PHE A 82 4.38 -5.29 13.98
CA PHE A 82 3.58 -4.84 12.83
C PHE A 82 4.34 -3.85 11.95
N ARG A 83 4.97 -2.83 12.55
CA ARG A 83 5.74 -1.83 11.81
C ARG A 83 6.90 -2.46 11.03
N GLY A 84 7.59 -3.44 11.62
CA GLY A 84 8.70 -4.15 10.96
C GLY A 84 8.21 -4.98 9.79
N ALA A 85 7.13 -5.75 9.98
CA ALA A 85 6.52 -6.55 8.92
C ALA A 85 6.00 -5.68 7.76
N VAL A 86 5.32 -4.57 8.07
CA VAL A 86 4.84 -3.62 7.05
C VAL A 86 6.01 -2.98 6.31
N ALA A 87 7.07 -2.56 7.00
CA ALA A 87 8.24 -1.98 6.36
C ALA A 87 8.96 -2.99 5.45
N ALA A 88 9.14 -4.23 5.91
CA ALA A 88 9.77 -5.28 5.14
C ALA A 88 8.95 -5.65 3.89
N GLY A 89 7.64 -5.83 4.04
CA GLY A 89 6.75 -6.10 2.92
C GLY A 89 6.69 -4.94 1.92
N PHE A 90 6.70 -3.70 2.41
CA PHE A 90 6.75 -2.52 1.54
C PHE A 90 8.09 -2.40 0.80
N ALA A 91 9.21 -2.69 1.45
CA ALA A 91 10.51 -2.71 0.79
C ALA A 91 10.56 -3.75 -0.34
N GLY A 92 10.05 -4.96 -0.10
CA GLY A 92 9.92 -5.99 -1.14
C GLY A 92 9.02 -5.55 -2.30
N LEU A 93 7.90 -4.88 -2.00
CA LEU A 93 7.04 -4.30 -3.03
C LEU A 93 7.79 -3.26 -3.89
N LEU A 94 8.57 -2.37 -3.27
CA LEU A 94 9.35 -1.36 -4.02
C LEU A 94 10.39 -2.00 -4.93
N ASP A 95 11.03 -3.07 -4.49
CA ASP A 95 12.02 -3.83 -5.26
C ASP A 95 11.38 -4.49 -6.50
N GLU A 96 10.25 -5.17 -6.31
CA GLU A 96 9.48 -5.76 -7.40
C GLU A 96 9.02 -4.71 -8.43
N LEU A 97 8.58 -3.53 -7.96
CA LEU A 97 8.18 -2.44 -8.85
C LEU A 97 9.35 -1.89 -9.67
N GLY A 98 10.58 -1.93 -9.13
CA GLY A 98 11.79 -1.47 -9.79
C GLY A 98 12.38 -2.47 -10.79
N THR A 99 12.24 -3.76 -10.54
CA THR A 99 12.89 -4.84 -11.30
C THR A 99 12.50 -4.82 -12.79
N PRO A 100 13.45 -4.85 -13.74
CA PRO A 100 13.17 -5.05 -15.17
C PRO A 100 12.54 -6.42 -15.41
N GLU A 101 11.58 -6.49 -16.34
CA GLU A 101 10.98 -7.77 -16.78
C GLU A 101 12.04 -8.69 -17.41
#